data_AF-A0A6C0HRI9-F1
#
_entry.id   AF-A0A6C0HRI9-F1
#
_cell.length_a   1.000
_cell.length_b   1.000
_cell.length_c   1.000
_cell.angle_alpha   90.00
_cell.angle_beta   90.00
_cell.angle_gamma   90.00
#
_symmetry.space_group_name_H-M   'P 1'
#
loop_
_entity.id
_entity.type
_entity.pdbx_description
1 polymer ?
#
loop_
_entity_poly.entity_id
_entity_poly.type
_entity_poly.pdbx_seq_one_letter_code
_entity_poly.pdbx_strand_id
1 'polypeptide(L)'
;MEGSMLQMVKIRNPNKEYPSNLGQKWCDEEETLLLNAISVNQDIELIAQNHNRTKGGIYCRLQHIAYKMYLKNISIEEIIEKTKLDEICIKKIIDKKENYAAIQESKKSKKSIESEVSELKNEVKQLRNTIKELVEMMKAVYEFEEVG
;
A
#
# COMPACT_ATOMS: atom_id res chain seq x y z
N MET A 1 3.04 15.57 19.15
CA MET A 1 1.92 16.13 18.35
C MET A 1 0.99 14.99 17.98
N GLU A 2 -0.28 15.03 18.39
CA GLU A 2 -1.28 14.07 17.93
C GLU A 2 -1.49 14.21 16.43
N GLY A 3 -1.53 13.09 15.70
CA GLY A 3 -1.82 13.11 14.26
C GLY A 3 -3.26 13.53 13.99
N SER A 4 -3.47 14.37 12.97
CA SER A 4 -4.79 14.91 12.56
C SER A 4 -5.89 13.83 12.47
N MET A 5 -5.56 12.61 12.02
CA MET A 5 -6.50 11.49 11.95
C MET A 5 -6.97 10.98 13.32
N LEU A 6 -6.11 10.96 14.34
CA LEU A 6 -6.46 10.49 15.68
C LEU A 6 -7.48 11.44 16.32
N GLN A 7 -7.28 12.74 16.13
CA GLN A 7 -8.21 13.77 16.60
C GLN A 7 -9.59 13.59 15.96
N MET A 8 -9.67 13.33 14.65
CA MET A 8 -10.95 13.07 13.97
C MET A 8 -11.67 11.83 14.52
N VAL A 9 -10.95 10.75 14.84
CA VAL A 9 -11.56 9.53 15.39
C VAL A 9 -12.14 9.76 16.79
N LYS A 10 -11.41 10.51 17.64
CA LYS A 10 -11.87 10.88 18.99
C LYS A 10 -13.10 11.79 18.94
N ILE A 11 -13.13 12.77 18.02
CA ILE A 11 -14.29 13.65 17.82
C ILE A 11 -15.54 12.84 17.42
N ARG A 12 -15.37 11.85 16.54
CA ARG A 12 -16.50 11.00 16.09
C ARG A 12 -17.02 10.06 17.17
N ASN A 13 -16.23 9.73 18.19
CA ASN A 13 -16.61 8.82 19.26
C ASN A 13 -16.07 9.33 20.62
N PRO A 14 -16.66 10.41 21.15
CA PRO A 14 -16.13 11.09 22.34
C PRO A 14 -16.22 10.23 23.61
N ASN A 15 -17.16 9.29 23.67
CA ASN A 15 -17.39 8.43 24.84
C ASN A 15 -16.52 7.17 24.85
N LYS A 16 -15.63 6.99 23.86
CA LYS A 16 -14.78 5.81 23.77
C LYS A 16 -13.42 6.10 24.40
N GLU A 17 -13.02 5.26 25.34
CA GLU A 17 -11.64 5.29 25.84
C GLU A 17 -10.67 4.75 24.79
N TYR A 18 -9.56 5.46 24.64
CA TYR A 18 -8.52 5.13 23.67
C TYR A 18 -7.19 4.91 24.39
N PRO A 19 -6.43 3.87 24.02
CA PRO A 19 -5.10 3.67 24.57
C PRO A 19 -4.18 4.84 24.22
N SER A 20 -3.26 5.19 25.13
CA SER A 20 -2.33 6.32 24.93
C SER A 20 -1.41 6.14 23.73
N ASN A 21 -1.03 4.90 23.39
CA ASN A 21 -0.20 4.59 22.22
C ASN A 21 -0.99 4.37 20.93
N LEU A 22 -2.26 4.76 20.88
CA LEU A 22 -3.05 4.67 19.67
C LEU A 22 -2.46 5.54 18.55
N GLY A 23 -2.20 4.91 17.40
CA GLY A 23 -1.60 5.58 16.23
C GLY A 23 -0.10 5.85 16.36
N GLN A 24 0.52 5.58 17.50
CA GLN A 24 1.96 5.71 17.68
C GLN A 24 2.69 4.59 16.94
N LYS A 25 3.85 4.91 16.37
CA LYS A 25 4.76 3.91 15.79
C LYS A 25 5.24 2.96 16.89
N TRP A 26 5.60 1.74 16.52
CA TRP A 26 6.25 0.79 17.43
C TRP A 26 7.76 1.04 17.36
N CYS A 27 8.44 0.99 18.51
CA CYS A 27 9.90 0.97 18.58
C CYS A 27 10.42 -0.46 18.80
N ASP A 28 11.72 -0.64 18.61
CA ASP A 28 12.36 -1.95 18.67
C ASP A 28 12.34 -2.52 20.10
N GLU A 29 12.46 -1.66 21.12
CA GLU A 29 12.35 -2.05 22.52
C GLU A 29 10.93 -2.56 22.83
N GLU A 30 9.91 -1.87 22.31
CA GLU A 30 8.51 -2.25 22.47
C GLU A 30 8.20 -3.57 21.74
N GLU A 31 8.73 -3.78 20.54
CA GLU A 31 8.60 -5.06 19.83
C GLU A 31 9.29 -6.20 20.61
N THR A 32 10.45 -5.94 21.23
CA THR A 32 11.15 -6.92 22.06
C THR A 32 10.34 -7.32 23.30
N LEU A 33 9.76 -6.33 24.01
CA LEU A 33 8.90 -6.59 25.16
C LEU A 33 7.65 -7.40 24.77
N LEU A 34 7.05 -7.11 23.62
CA LEU A 34 5.93 -7.87 23.08
C LEU A 34 6.33 -9.33 22.86
N LEU A 35 7.44 -9.59 22.15
CA LEU A 35 7.88 -10.96 21.87
C LEU A 35 8.23 -11.74 23.15
N ASN A 36 8.83 -11.07 24.14
CA ASN A 36 9.09 -11.68 25.44
C ASN A 36 7.80 -12.08 26.14
N ALA A 37 6.80 -11.20 26.19
CA ALA A 37 5.51 -11.51 26.80
C ALA A 37 4.78 -12.67 26.09
N ILE A 38 4.86 -12.72 24.76
CA ILE A 38 4.31 -13.82 23.96
C ILE A 38 5.06 -15.14 24.21
N SER A 39 6.39 -15.09 24.38
CA SER A 39 7.19 -16.29 24.62
C SER A 39 6.83 -17.01 25.92
N VAL A 40 6.40 -16.26 26.94
CA VAL A 40 5.94 -16.80 28.24
C VAL A 40 4.43 -17.10 28.26
N ASN A 41 3.78 -17.11 27.09
CA ASN A 41 2.32 -17.30 26.93
C ASN A 41 1.48 -16.34 27.78
N GLN A 42 1.93 -15.08 27.91
CA GLN A 42 1.13 -14.06 28.57
C GLN A 42 -0.16 -13.81 27.77
N ASP A 43 -1.25 -13.60 28.49
CA ASP A 43 -2.55 -13.27 27.90
C ASP A 43 -2.49 -11.99 27.04
N ILE A 44 -3.09 -12.05 25.84
CA ILE A 44 -3.07 -10.96 24.86
C ILE A 44 -3.74 -9.70 25.42
N GLU A 45 -4.71 -9.84 26.32
CA GLU A 45 -5.45 -8.71 26.84
C GLU A 45 -4.56 -7.93 27.80
N LEU A 46 -3.81 -8.66 28.63
CA LEU A 46 -2.80 -8.11 29.53
C LEU A 46 -1.63 -7.48 28.76
N ILE A 47 -1.16 -8.13 27.68
CA ILE A 47 -0.14 -7.54 26.80
C ILE A 47 -0.64 -6.21 26.22
N ALA A 48 -1.88 -6.17 25.72
CA ALA A 48 -2.46 -4.95 25.17
C ALA A 48 -2.51 -3.82 26.21
N GLN A 49 -2.87 -4.14 27.45
CA GLN A 49 -2.85 -3.19 28.57
C GLN A 49 -1.43 -2.68 28.87
N ASN A 50 -0.46 -3.58 29.03
CA ASN A 50 0.93 -3.22 29.34
C ASN A 50 1.56 -2.31 28.28
N HIS A 51 1.23 -2.54 27.01
CA HIS A 51 1.70 -1.74 25.89
C HIS A 51 0.87 -0.47 25.65
N ASN A 52 -0.23 -0.26 26.39
CA ASN A 52 -1.21 0.78 26.12
C ASN A 52 -1.70 0.78 24.66
N ARG A 53 -2.04 -0.41 24.15
CA ARG A 53 -2.55 -0.62 22.79
C ARG A 53 -3.81 -1.47 22.79
N THR A 54 -4.44 -1.61 21.64
CA THR A 54 -5.60 -2.50 21.48
C THR A 54 -5.14 -3.93 21.17
N LYS A 55 -5.96 -4.94 21.50
CA LYS A 55 -5.72 -6.34 21.13
C LYS A 55 -5.46 -6.49 19.63
N GLY A 56 -6.29 -5.84 18.80
CA GLY A 56 -6.09 -5.82 17.34
C GLY A 56 -4.75 -5.19 16.93
N GLY A 57 -4.27 -4.19 17.67
CA GLY A 57 -2.94 -3.60 17.47
C GLY A 57 -1.81 -4.57 17.78
N ILE A 58 -1.94 -5.36 18.85
CA ILE A 58 -0.99 -6.44 19.20
C ILE A 58 -0.96 -7.49 18.09
N TYR A 59 -2.11 -8.04 17.70
CA TYR A 59 -2.19 -9.03 16.62
C TYR A 59 -1.61 -8.50 15.31
N CYS A 60 -1.99 -7.30 14.90
CA CYS A 60 -1.48 -6.69 13.68
C CYS A 60 0.05 -6.55 13.70
N ARG A 61 0.63 -6.20 14.87
CA ARG A 61 2.07 -6.12 15.03
C ARG A 61 2.75 -7.50 14.93
N LEU A 62 2.20 -8.52 15.57
CA LEU A 62 2.71 -9.89 15.47
C LEU A 62 2.71 -10.39 14.02
N GLN A 63 1.63 -10.13 13.28
CA GLN A 63 1.55 -10.46 11.85
C GLN A 63 2.63 -9.74 11.03
N HIS A 64 2.90 -8.48 11.36
CA HIS A 64 3.95 -7.69 10.71
C HIS A 64 5.35 -8.23 11.02
N ILE A 65 5.62 -8.64 12.26
CA ILE A 65 6.88 -9.27 12.67
C ILE A 65 7.05 -10.61 11.95
N ALA A 66 6.03 -11.46 11.92
CA ALA A 66 6.05 -12.74 11.21
C ALA A 66 6.40 -12.56 9.73
N TYR A 67 5.78 -11.60 9.05
CA TYR A 67 6.10 -11.30 7.65
C TYR A 67 7.53 -10.77 7.47
N LYS A 68 8.01 -9.91 8.36
CA LYS A 68 9.42 -9.46 8.34
C LYS A 68 10.41 -10.61 8.52
N MET A 69 10.09 -11.59 9.37
CA MET A 69 10.92 -12.78 9.57
C MET A 69 10.92 -13.66 8.33
N TYR A 70 9.77 -13.86 7.70
CA TYR A 70 9.65 -14.58 6.42
C TYR A 70 10.53 -13.96 5.33
N LEU A 71 10.52 -12.62 5.19
CA LEU A 71 11.38 -11.91 4.23
C LEU A 71 12.89 -12.08 4.49
N LYS A 72 13.27 -12.49 5.71
CA LYS A 72 14.66 -12.83 6.08
C LYS A 72 14.98 -14.32 5.87
N ASN A 73 14.11 -15.05 5.18
CA ASN A 73 14.20 -16.50 4.94
C ASN A 73 14.22 -17.34 6.23
N ILE A 74 13.59 -16.84 7.30
CA ILE A 74 13.39 -17.63 8.52
C ILE A 74 12.28 -18.65 8.25
N SER A 75 12.44 -19.88 8.75
CA SER A 75 11.48 -20.96 8.51
C SER A 75 10.13 -20.67 9.18
N ILE A 76 9.07 -21.27 8.64
CA ILE A 76 7.71 -21.08 9.18
C ILE A 76 7.63 -21.61 10.62
N GLU A 77 8.32 -22.70 10.92
CA GLU A 77 8.38 -23.31 12.26
C GLU A 77 8.99 -22.35 13.28
N GLU A 78 10.12 -21.70 12.95
CA GLU A 78 10.74 -20.71 13.84
C GLU A 78 9.86 -19.45 14.00
N ILE A 79 9.15 -19.05 12.94
CA ILE A 79 8.19 -17.93 13.02
C ILE A 79 7.04 -18.28 13.97
N ILE A 80 6.49 -19.49 13.89
CA ILE A 80 5.45 -19.99 14.81
C ILE A 80 5.98 -19.97 16.24
N GLU A 81 7.20 -20.46 16.46
CA GLU A 81 7.79 -20.52 17.79
C GLU A 81 7.89 -19.14 18.44
N LYS A 82 8.35 -18.13 17.70
CA LYS A 82 8.55 -16.77 18.23
C LYS A 82 7.28 -15.95 18.33
N THR A 83 6.37 -16.09 17.37
CA THR A 83 5.17 -15.23 17.29
C THR A 83 3.91 -15.87 17.86
N LYS A 84 3.93 -17.18 18.10
CA LYS A 84 2.79 -18.01 18.51
C LYS A 84 1.55 -17.89 17.59
N LEU A 85 1.76 -17.40 16.36
CA LEU A 85 0.73 -17.42 15.33
C LEU A 85 0.63 -18.82 14.74
N ASP A 86 -0.58 -19.20 14.35
CA ASP A 86 -0.80 -20.46 13.65
C ASP A 86 -0.26 -20.40 12.22
N GLU A 87 0.15 -21.55 11.70
CA GLU A 87 0.70 -21.69 10.35
C GLU A 87 -0.24 -21.16 9.27
N ILE A 88 -1.55 -21.40 9.41
CA ILE A 88 -2.57 -20.97 8.45
C ILE A 88 -2.63 -19.43 8.40
N CYS A 89 -2.55 -18.77 9.55
CA CYS A 89 -2.49 -17.33 9.66
C CYS A 89 -1.23 -16.78 9.00
N ILE A 90 -0.06 -17.37 9.26
CA ILE A 90 1.21 -16.97 8.63
C ILE A 90 1.13 -17.07 7.11
N LYS A 91 0.66 -18.21 6.57
CA LYS A 91 0.47 -18.39 5.12
C LYS A 91 -0.47 -17.34 4.53
N LYS A 92 -1.62 -17.09 5.16
CA LYS A 92 -2.56 -16.04 4.73
C LYS A 92 -1.93 -14.65 4.72
N ILE A 93 -1.04 -14.33 5.66
CA ILE A 93 -0.35 -13.05 5.72
C ILE A 93 0.61 -12.91 4.54
N ILE A 94 1.40 -13.97 4.26
CA ILE A 94 2.33 -14.01 3.13
C ILE A 94 1.56 -13.83 1.82
N ASP A 95 0.55 -14.68 1.58
CA ASP A 95 -0.28 -14.63 0.38
C ASP A 95 -0.90 -13.24 0.17
N LYS A 96 -1.46 -12.65 1.23
CA LYS A 96 -2.09 -11.33 1.15
C LYS A 96 -1.08 -10.24 0.78
N LYS A 97 0.15 -10.32 1.29
CA LYS A 97 1.19 -9.31 1.07
C LYS A 97 1.82 -9.42 -0.30
N GLU A 98 2.08 -10.64 -0.78
CA GLU A 98 2.61 -10.90 -2.11
C GLU A 98 1.60 -10.51 -3.20
N ASN A 99 0.35 -10.93 -3.05
CA ASN A 99 -0.72 -10.54 -3.98
C ASN A 99 -0.93 -9.03 -4.02
N TYR A 100 -0.87 -8.35 -2.86
CA TYR A 100 -0.95 -6.90 -2.82
C TYR A 100 0.22 -6.23 -3.56
N ALA A 101 1.44 -6.75 -3.42
CA ALA A 101 2.61 -6.24 -4.13
C ALA A 101 2.43 -6.36 -5.66
N ALA A 102 1.99 -7.53 -6.14
CA ALA A 102 1.69 -7.75 -7.56
C ALA A 102 0.58 -6.81 -8.10
N ILE A 103 -0.46 -6.56 -7.30
CA ILE A 103 -1.52 -5.60 -7.64
C ILE A 103 -0.98 -4.16 -7.72
N GLN A 104 -0.04 -3.78 -6.84
CA GLN A 104 0.54 -2.43 -6.89
C GLN A 104 1.45 -2.24 -8.11
N GLU A 105 2.23 -3.26 -8.46
CA GLU A 105 3.10 -3.23 -9.62
C GLU A 105 2.31 -3.14 -10.93
N SER A 106 1.24 -3.94 -11.06
CA SER A 106 0.32 -3.85 -12.21
C SER A 106 -0.39 -2.49 -12.30
N LYS A 107 -0.80 -1.88 -11.17
CA LYS A 107 -1.36 -0.52 -11.16
C LYS A 107 -0.35 0.54 -11.62
N LYS A 108 0.91 0.43 -11.20
CA LYS A 108 1.97 1.35 -11.62
C LYS A 108 2.23 1.24 -13.12
N SER A 109 2.32 0.01 -13.64
CA SER A 109 2.46 -0.26 -15.07
C SER A 109 1.30 0.30 -15.89
N LYS A 110 0.05 0.04 -15.45
CA LYS A 110 -1.15 0.58 -16.11
C LYS A 110 -1.14 2.11 -16.19
N LYS A 111 -0.75 2.80 -15.10
CA LYS A 111 -0.66 4.26 -15.08
C LYS A 111 0.41 4.80 -16.05
N SER A 112 1.53 4.08 -16.22
CA SER A 112 2.56 4.42 -17.22
C SER A 112 1.99 4.35 -18.63
N ILE A 113 1.38 3.21 -18.98
CA ILE A 113 0.78 2.97 -20.30
C ILE A 113 -0.31 4.00 -20.60
N GLU A 114 -1.15 4.35 -19.62
CA GLU A 114 -2.18 5.38 -19.79
C GLU A 114 -1.59 6.75 -20.14
N SER A 115 -0.42 7.10 -19.58
CA SER A 115 0.29 8.34 -19.93
C SER A 115 0.79 8.29 -21.37
N GLU A 116 1.50 7.22 -21.75
CA GLU A 116 2.06 7.03 -23.08
C GLU A 116 0.97 7.06 -24.17
N VAL A 117 -0.16 6.39 -23.93
CA VAL A 117 -1.31 6.41 -24.84
C VAL A 117 -1.91 7.81 -24.97
N SER A 118 -1.94 8.59 -23.88
CA SER A 118 -2.46 9.96 -23.93
C SER A 118 -1.55 10.88 -24.75
N GLU A 119 -0.23 10.70 -24.66
CA GLU A 119 0.75 11.44 -25.45
C GLU A 119 0.63 11.09 -26.94
N LEU A 120 0.64 9.80 -27.29
CA LEU A 120 0.44 9.34 -28.66
C LEU A 120 -0.86 9.85 -29.29
N LYS A 121 -1.94 9.91 -28.50
CA LYS A 121 -3.23 10.44 -28.97
C LYS A 121 -3.13 11.94 -29.33
N ASN A 122 -2.33 12.71 -28.59
CA ASN A 122 -2.10 14.12 -28.91
C ASN A 122 -1.24 14.27 -30.17
N GLU A 123 -0.18 13.48 -30.32
CA GLU A 123 0.66 13.48 -31.52
C GLU A 123 -0.14 13.13 -32.78
N VAL A 124 -0.97 12.07 -32.73
CA VAL A 124 -1.86 11.70 -33.84
C VAL A 124 -2.84 12.83 -34.17
N LYS A 125 -3.33 13.56 -33.17
CA LYS A 125 -4.20 14.72 -33.40
C LYS A 125 -3.46 15.86 -34.10
N GLN A 126 -2.23 16.14 -33.73
CA GLN A 126 -1.39 17.15 -34.38
C GLN A 126 -1.09 16.75 -35.83
N LEU A 127 -0.64 15.51 -36.06
CA LEU A 127 -0.40 14.97 -37.40
C LEU A 127 -1.65 15.08 -38.30
N ARG A 128 -2.83 14.74 -37.77
CA ARG A 128 -4.09 14.88 -38.49
C ARG A 128 -4.35 16.32 -38.94
N ASN A 129 -4.03 17.31 -38.10
CA ASN A 129 -4.22 18.71 -38.45
C ASN A 129 -3.22 19.14 -39.52
N THR A 130 -1.94 18.79 -39.39
CA THR A 130 -0.91 19.10 -40.40
C THR A 130 -1.27 18.48 -41.76
N ILE A 131 -1.78 17.24 -41.79
CA ILE A 131 -2.22 16.61 -43.04
C ILE A 131 -3.39 17.38 -43.67
N LYS A 132 -4.34 17.88 -42.88
CA LYS A 132 -5.43 18.70 -43.42
C LYS A 132 -4.93 19.98 -44.06
N GLU A 133 -4.03 20.69 -43.38
CA GLU A 133 -3.40 21.92 -43.89
C GLU A 133 -2.64 21.66 -45.19
N LEU A 134 -1.86 20.57 -45.26
CA LEU A 134 -1.17 20.16 -46.50
C LEU A 134 -2.14 19.89 -47.64
N VAL A 135 -3.25 19.18 -47.38
CA VAL A 135 -4.28 18.90 -48.40
C VAL A 135 -4.94 20.18 -48.91
N GLU A 136 -5.22 21.14 -48.03
CA GLU A 136 -5.76 22.44 -48.41
C GLU A 136 -4.78 23.23 -49.28
N MET A 137 -3.49 23.25 -48.92
CA MET A 137 -2.46 23.86 -49.74
C MET A 137 -2.32 23.19 -51.11
N MET A 138 -2.34 21.86 -51.17
CA MET A 138 -2.27 21.13 -52.44
C MET A 138 -3.46 21.46 -53.36
N LYS A 139 -4.68 21.53 -52.82
CA LYS A 139 -5.87 21.91 -53.59
C LYS A 139 -5.73 23.30 -54.22
N ALA A 140 -5.24 24.27 -53.43
CA ALA A 140 -5.02 25.62 -53.92
C ALA A 140 -4.04 25.62 -55.10
N VAL A 141 -2.92 24.87 -55.02
CA VAL A 141 -1.94 24.78 -56.12
C VAL A 141 -2.57 24.23 -57.42
N TYR A 142 -3.37 23.17 -57.34
CA TYR A 142 -4.04 22.61 -58.52
C TYR A 142 -5.06 23.59 -59.14
N GLU A 143 -5.78 24.36 -58.31
CA GLU A 143 -6.70 25.41 -58.80
C GLU A 143 -5.97 26.54 -59.54
N PHE A 144 -4.69 26.80 -59.24
CA PHE A 144 -3.88 27.79 -59.96
C PHE A 144 -3.34 27.29 -61.31
N GLU A 145 -3.09 25.99 -61.47
CA GLU A 145 -2.55 25.42 -62.72
C GLU A 145 -3.61 25.27 -63.83
N GLU A 146 -4.90 25.22 -63.53
CA GLU A 146 -5.97 25.12 -64.56
C GLU A 146 -6.33 26.47 -65.22
N VAL A 147 -5.80 27.59 -64.73
CA VAL A 147 -6.16 28.96 -65.19
C VAL A 147 -4.99 29.67 -65.91
N GLY A 148 -3.81 29.05 -65.98
CA GLY A 148 -2.60 29.58 -66.66
C GLY A 148 -2.32 28.92 -68.00
#